data_AF-A0A2V9V2J5-F1
#
_entry.id   AF-A0A2V9V2J5-F1
#
_cell.length_a   1.000
_cell.length_b   1.000
_cell.length_c   1.000
_cell.angle_alpha   90.00
_cell.angle_beta   90.00
_cell.angle_gamma   90.00
#
_symmetry.space_group_name_H-M   'P 1'
#
loop_
_entity.id
_entity.type
_entity.pdbx_description
1 polymer ?
#
loop_
_entity_poly.entity_id
_entity_poly.type
_entity_poly.pdbx_seq_one_letter_code
_entity_poly.pdbx_strand_id
1 'polypeptide(L)'
;MQNTTPTWAESHKDWNLLNPTSTTPKLDGFVAEAAHYAQKPPPTDGIVFDRAGIRAMGYYDGNDLNYYYFMVSKFATSDRWFSPVMTRTEPNRLYLLAGTSAGHAYPLEDNGLTSLDSNLHPTIFQSLDKAGISWRIYETDPGTSYIYKFQPYADQHTANIVPASRFATEAQNGTLPTVALIESSGLSRLDEHPRNNVQTGANYVAGLINALMTSPSWNDSAFILTFDEGGGLYDHVPPVPVVQPGLDPAL
;
A
#
# COMPACT_ATOMS: atom_id res chain seq x y z
N MET A 1 -9.11 -9.83 13.15
CA MET A 1 -9.79 -8.50 13.30
C MET A 1 -10.86 -8.34 12.22
N GLN A 2 -11.65 -7.26 12.21
CA GLN A 2 -12.60 -6.94 11.13
C GLN A 2 -11.87 -6.27 9.95
N ASN A 3 -12.44 -6.37 8.74
CA ASN A 3 -11.85 -5.73 7.57
C ASN A 3 -12.37 -4.30 7.54
N THR A 4 -11.45 -3.35 7.58
CA THR A 4 -11.67 -1.91 7.49
C THR A 4 -10.97 -1.33 6.25
N THR A 5 -10.71 -2.15 5.22
CA THR A 5 -10.18 -1.70 3.91
C THR A 5 -11.02 -0.52 3.41
N PRO A 6 -10.46 0.69 3.34
CA PRO A 6 -11.20 1.83 2.81
C PRO A 6 -11.66 1.56 1.39
N THR A 7 -12.92 1.85 1.11
CA THR A 7 -13.42 2.12 -0.24
C THR A 7 -13.59 3.63 -0.42
N TRP A 8 -13.76 4.12 -1.65
CA TRP A 8 -14.10 5.54 -1.85
C TRP A 8 -15.23 5.99 -0.92
N ALA A 9 -16.31 5.19 -0.83
CA ALA A 9 -17.45 5.52 0.01
C ALA A 9 -17.13 5.54 1.51
N GLU A 10 -16.29 4.62 1.98
CA GLU A 10 -15.83 4.59 3.39
C GLU A 10 -14.96 5.79 3.72
N SER A 11 -13.87 6.02 2.97
CA SER A 11 -12.95 7.12 3.25
C SER A 11 -13.63 8.48 3.21
N HIS A 12 -14.61 8.67 2.32
CA HIS A 12 -15.35 9.93 2.23
C HIS A 12 -16.34 10.12 3.37
N LYS A 13 -16.87 9.04 3.95
CA LYS A 13 -17.69 9.13 5.15
C LYS A 13 -16.85 9.29 6.40
N ASP A 14 -15.68 8.66 6.48
CA ASP A 14 -14.69 8.93 7.54
C ASP A 14 -14.35 10.42 7.56
N TRP A 15 -14.15 11.02 6.38
CA TRP A 15 -13.94 12.45 6.18
C TRP A 15 -15.09 13.31 6.71
N ASN A 16 -16.35 12.98 6.38
CA ASN A 16 -17.53 13.68 6.86
C ASN A 16 -18.79 12.78 6.74
N LEU A 17 -19.27 12.29 7.88
CA LEU A 17 -20.28 11.24 7.93
C LEU A 17 -21.59 11.61 7.24
N LEU A 18 -22.05 12.85 7.47
CA LEU A 18 -23.34 13.34 6.97
C LEU A 18 -23.22 14.05 5.61
N ASN A 19 -22.01 14.40 5.18
CA ASN A 19 -21.77 15.03 3.88
C ASN A 19 -20.43 14.57 3.27
N PRO A 20 -20.37 13.33 2.72
CA PRO A 20 -19.12 12.72 2.29
C PRO A 20 -18.38 13.44 1.16
N THR A 21 -19.07 14.31 0.42
CA THR A 21 -18.48 15.12 -0.67
C THR A 21 -18.11 16.53 -0.24
N SER A 22 -18.24 16.86 1.05
CA SER A 22 -17.87 18.16 1.58
C SER A 22 -16.39 18.43 1.36
N THR A 23 -16.03 19.67 1.02
CA THR A 23 -14.63 20.13 1.03
C THR A 23 -14.11 20.40 2.44
N THR A 24 -14.96 20.29 3.47
CA THR A 24 -14.60 20.50 4.87
C THR A 24 -14.59 19.17 5.63
N PRO A 25 -13.43 18.77 6.17
CA PRO A 25 -13.34 17.56 6.98
C PRO A 25 -13.99 17.78 8.35
N LYS A 26 -14.74 16.78 8.80
CA LYS A 26 -15.17 16.66 10.20
C LYS A 26 -14.46 15.52 10.92
N LEU A 27 -13.98 14.52 10.18
CA LEU A 27 -13.31 13.33 10.71
C LEU A 27 -14.19 12.60 11.74
N ASP A 28 -15.51 12.59 11.50
CA ASP A 28 -16.53 12.11 12.44
C ASP A 28 -17.18 10.78 12.03
N GLY A 29 -16.71 10.16 10.93
CA GLY A 29 -17.30 8.94 10.39
C GLY A 29 -16.69 7.62 10.85
N PHE A 30 -15.45 7.60 11.34
CA PHE A 30 -14.66 6.37 11.55
C PHE A 30 -15.38 5.28 12.34
N VAL A 31 -15.96 5.61 13.50
CA VAL A 31 -16.70 4.65 14.34
C VAL A 31 -17.97 4.18 13.65
N ALA A 32 -18.70 5.10 13.01
CA ALA A 32 -19.96 4.81 12.36
C ALA A 32 -19.76 3.90 11.14
N GLU A 33 -18.73 4.15 10.33
CA GLU A 33 -18.40 3.30 9.18
C GLU A 33 -17.86 1.94 9.62
N ALA A 34 -16.94 1.90 10.58
CA ALA A 34 -16.46 0.63 11.12
C ALA A 34 -17.63 -0.23 11.66
N ALA A 35 -18.57 0.36 12.39
CA ALA A 35 -19.78 -0.31 12.87
C ALA A 35 -20.70 -0.75 11.72
N HIS A 36 -20.91 0.10 10.71
CA HIS A 36 -21.74 -0.22 9.54
C HIS A 36 -21.26 -1.48 8.83
N TYR A 37 -19.95 -1.60 8.58
CA TYR A 37 -19.38 -2.79 7.95
C TYR A 37 -19.31 -3.99 8.89
N ALA A 38 -19.23 -3.77 10.20
CA ALA A 38 -19.21 -4.83 11.20
C ALA A 38 -20.55 -5.54 11.26
N GLN A 39 -21.63 -4.80 11.06
CA GLN A 39 -22.99 -5.29 11.19
C GLN A 39 -23.49 -5.99 9.92
N LYS A 40 -22.78 -5.86 8.79
CA LYS A 40 -23.09 -6.61 7.57
C LYS A 40 -22.85 -8.11 7.79
N PRO A 41 -23.66 -8.99 7.19
CA PRO A 41 -23.42 -10.43 7.25
C PRO A 41 -22.00 -10.73 6.75
N PRO A 42 -21.17 -11.45 7.51
CA PRO A 42 -19.84 -11.79 7.03
C PRO A 42 -19.97 -12.63 5.75
N PRO A 43 -19.11 -12.41 4.73
CA PRO A 43 -18.93 -13.38 3.67
C PRO A 43 -18.38 -14.66 4.31
N THR A 44 -19.29 -15.62 4.50
CA THR A 44 -19.07 -17.04 4.79
C THR A 44 -18.33 -17.50 6.04
N ASP A 45 -17.39 -16.79 6.67
CA ASP A 45 -16.68 -17.34 7.86
C ASP A 45 -16.10 -16.26 8.81
N GLY A 46 -16.89 -15.76 9.77
CA GLY A 46 -16.27 -14.98 10.84
C GLY A 46 -17.18 -14.38 11.91
N ILE A 47 -16.76 -14.53 13.17
CA ILE A 47 -17.27 -13.74 14.29
C ILE A 47 -16.85 -12.28 14.08
N VAL A 48 -17.83 -11.38 14.08
CA VAL A 48 -17.57 -9.93 14.08
C VAL A 48 -17.38 -9.47 15.52
N PHE A 49 -16.14 -9.15 15.89
CA PHE A 49 -15.77 -8.78 17.25
C PHE A 49 -16.03 -7.30 17.61
N ASP A 50 -16.30 -6.41 16.64
CA ASP A 50 -16.46 -4.96 16.89
C ASP A 50 -17.66 -4.36 16.16
N ARG A 51 -18.85 -4.84 16.55
CA ARG A 51 -20.12 -4.33 16.01
C ARG A 51 -20.39 -2.86 16.33
N ALA A 52 -19.67 -2.30 17.31
CA ALA A 52 -19.78 -0.90 17.71
C ALA A 52 -18.76 0.00 16.99
N GLY A 53 -17.84 -0.55 16.20
CA GLY A 53 -16.81 0.21 15.48
C GLY A 53 -15.77 0.89 16.36
N ILE A 54 -15.70 0.55 17.65
CA ILE A 54 -14.88 1.29 18.62
C ILE A 54 -13.38 1.08 18.41
N ARG A 55 -12.97 -0.02 17.76
CA ARG A 55 -11.55 -0.27 17.47
C ARG A 55 -11.03 0.61 16.35
N ALA A 56 -11.88 1.27 15.57
CA ALA A 56 -11.45 2.30 14.64
C ALA A 56 -10.70 3.44 15.36
N MET A 57 -11.00 3.68 16.64
CA MET A 57 -10.30 4.68 17.47
C MET A 57 -9.06 4.11 18.18
N GLY A 58 -8.72 2.85 17.95
CA GLY A 58 -7.53 2.22 18.53
C GLY A 58 -6.26 2.66 17.82
N TYR A 59 -5.14 2.52 18.51
CA TYR A 59 -3.80 2.74 17.98
C TYR A 59 -2.84 1.72 18.59
N TYR A 60 -1.74 1.46 17.89
CA TYR A 60 -0.65 0.60 18.38
C TYR A 60 0.44 1.45 19.02
N ASP A 61 0.96 1.00 20.16
CA ASP A 61 2.07 1.65 20.85
C ASP A 61 3.40 0.88 20.70
N GLY A 62 4.44 1.35 21.38
CA GLY A 62 5.76 0.72 21.35
C GLY A 62 5.82 -0.68 21.98
N ASN A 63 4.80 -1.10 22.74
CA ASN A 63 4.67 -2.47 23.23
C ASN A 63 4.10 -3.40 22.15
N ASP A 64 3.28 -2.86 21.24
CA ASP A 64 2.70 -3.61 20.14
C ASP A 64 3.66 -3.72 18.95
N LEU A 65 4.26 -2.59 18.54
CA LEU A 65 5.08 -2.44 17.32
C LEU A 65 6.49 -1.93 17.64
N ASN A 66 7.16 -2.58 18.58
CA ASN A 66 8.47 -2.19 19.09
C ASN A 66 9.53 -1.91 18.01
N TYR A 67 9.58 -2.73 16.95
CA TYR A 67 10.56 -2.57 15.87
C TYR A 67 10.33 -1.26 15.09
N TYR A 68 9.08 -0.93 14.75
CA TYR A 68 8.77 0.33 14.06
C TYR A 68 9.05 1.55 14.93
N TYR A 69 8.67 1.50 16.21
CA TYR A 69 9.02 2.55 17.18
C TYR A 69 10.53 2.72 17.32
N PHE A 70 11.31 1.64 17.28
CA PHE A 70 12.75 1.71 17.23
C PHE A 70 13.26 2.38 15.94
N MET A 71 12.78 1.95 14.77
CA MET A 71 13.23 2.48 13.48
C MET A 71 12.95 3.98 13.34
N VAL A 72 11.75 4.45 13.69
CA VAL A 72 11.43 5.89 13.63
C VAL A 72 12.24 6.73 14.62
N SER A 73 12.76 6.13 15.71
CA SER A 73 13.65 6.81 16.66
C SER A 73 15.11 6.93 16.17
N LYS A 74 15.48 6.19 15.11
CA LYS A 74 16.85 6.09 14.59
C LYS A 74 17.01 6.61 13.17
N PHE A 75 15.93 6.64 12.40
CA PHE A 75 15.93 7.00 10.98
C PHE A 75 14.93 8.12 10.70
N ALA A 76 14.97 8.65 9.48
CA ALA A 76 14.01 9.66 9.04
C ALA A 76 12.60 9.08 8.98
N THR A 77 11.62 9.88 9.40
CA THR A 77 10.19 9.56 9.30
C THR A 77 9.43 10.78 8.77
N SER A 78 8.27 10.55 8.17
CA SER A 78 7.32 11.58 7.75
C SER A 78 5.98 11.34 8.45
N ASP A 79 5.53 12.33 9.21
CA ASP A 79 4.19 12.36 9.82
C ASP A 79 3.15 13.06 8.92
N ARG A 80 3.53 13.37 7.68
CA ARG A 80 2.71 14.03 6.65
C ARG A 80 2.75 13.30 5.31
N TRP A 81 2.67 11.97 5.36
CA TRP A 81 2.48 11.13 4.19
C TRP A 81 1.00 10.76 4.04
N PHE A 82 0.46 10.89 2.83
CA PHE A 82 -0.94 10.58 2.52
C PHE A 82 -1.00 9.67 1.30
N SER A 83 -1.96 8.74 1.28
CA SER A 83 -2.24 7.98 0.07
C SER A 83 -2.71 8.93 -1.05
N PRO A 84 -2.30 8.70 -2.31
CA PRO A 84 -2.62 9.60 -3.43
C PRO A 84 -4.12 9.87 -3.62
N VAL A 85 -4.97 8.87 -3.33
CA VAL A 85 -6.43 8.98 -3.39
C VAL A 85 -7.06 8.33 -2.16
N MET A 86 -8.14 8.95 -1.67
CA MET A 86 -9.00 8.42 -0.59
C MET A 86 -9.85 7.25 -1.09
N THR A 87 -9.21 6.09 -1.28
CA THR A 87 -9.85 4.84 -1.72
C THR A 87 -8.95 3.63 -1.41
N ARG A 88 -9.34 2.45 -1.93
CA ARG A 88 -8.69 1.16 -1.70
C ARG A 88 -7.30 1.02 -2.32
N THR A 89 -6.60 -0.05 -1.97
CA THR A 89 -5.25 -0.43 -2.42
C THR A 89 -4.97 -0.21 -3.91
N GLU A 90 -5.79 -0.78 -4.81
CA GLU A 90 -5.41 -0.87 -6.23
C GLU A 90 -5.17 0.51 -6.86
N PRO A 91 -6.09 1.50 -6.82
CA PRO A 91 -5.79 2.85 -7.29
C PRO A 91 -4.52 3.48 -6.70
N ASN A 92 -4.27 3.34 -5.40
CA ASN A 92 -3.06 3.89 -4.76
C ASN A 92 -1.77 3.20 -5.23
N ARG A 93 -1.83 1.90 -5.53
CA ARG A 93 -0.72 1.14 -6.13
C ARG A 93 -0.48 1.53 -7.59
N LEU A 94 -1.53 1.87 -8.36
CA LEU A 94 -1.36 2.45 -9.70
C LEU A 94 -0.59 3.78 -9.63
N TYR A 95 -0.92 4.64 -8.65
CA TYR A 95 -0.15 5.87 -8.40
C TYR A 95 1.30 5.61 -8.02
N LEU A 96 1.57 4.61 -7.16
CA LEU A 96 2.93 4.23 -6.80
C LEU A 96 3.77 3.87 -8.04
N LEU A 97 3.16 3.16 -9.00
CA LEU A 97 3.87 2.66 -10.18
C LEU A 97 3.91 3.65 -11.34
N ALA A 98 2.87 4.44 -11.58
CA ALA A 98 2.73 5.29 -12.77
C ALA A 98 2.41 6.76 -12.48
N GLY A 99 2.36 7.17 -11.20
CA GLY A 99 2.00 8.54 -10.80
C GLY A 99 0.53 8.92 -11.07
N THR A 100 -0.29 7.96 -11.49
CA THR A 100 -1.72 8.16 -11.78
C THR A 100 -2.50 6.85 -11.60
N SER A 101 -3.80 6.96 -11.28
CA SER A 101 -4.74 5.84 -11.37
C SER A 101 -5.52 5.80 -12.67
N ALA A 102 -5.15 6.62 -13.68
CA ALA A 102 -5.91 6.82 -14.92
C ALA A 102 -7.37 7.24 -14.69
N GLY A 103 -7.63 7.95 -13.59
CA GLY A 103 -8.98 8.40 -13.21
C GLY A 103 -9.80 7.37 -12.42
N HIS A 104 -9.24 6.21 -12.10
CA HIS A 104 -9.94 5.19 -11.32
C HIS A 104 -9.92 5.50 -9.82
N ALA A 105 -11.10 5.44 -9.20
CA ALA A 105 -11.29 5.49 -7.74
C ALA A 105 -11.68 4.12 -7.15
N TYR A 106 -11.78 3.09 -7.99
CA TYR A 106 -12.10 1.71 -7.65
C TYR A 106 -11.16 0.79 -8.44
N PRO A 107 -11.03 -0.49 -8.08
CA PRO A 107 -10.32 -1.46 -8.91
C PRO A 107 -10.77 -1.41 -10.36
N LEU A 108 -9.85 -1.67 -11.26
CA LEU A 108 -10.06 -1.75 -12.70
C LEU A 108 -11.19 -2.74 -13.03
N GLU A 109 -11.25 -3.86 -12.30
CA GLU A 109 -12.24 -4.92 -12.50
C GLU A 109 -13.67 -4.44 -12.23
N ASP A 110 -13.87 -3.48 -11.31
CA ASP A 110 -15.18 -2.87 -11.04
C ASP A 110 -15.69 -2.08 -12.27
N ASN A 111 -14.79 -1.74 -13.21
CA ASN A 111 -15.09 -1.06 -14.48
C ASN A 111 -14.94 -1.99 -15.72
N GLY A 112 -14.81 -3.30 -15.52
CA GLY A 112 -14.64 -4.27 -16.61
C GLY A 112 -13.25 -4.26 -17.26
N LEU A 113 -12.25 -3.65 -16.61
CA LEU A 113 -10.86 -3.63 -17.05
C LEU A 113 -10.03 -4.60 -16.22
N THR A 114 -9.04 -5.23 -16.85
CA THR A 114 -8.06 -6.08 -16.15
C THR A 114 -6.71 -5.40 -15.98
N SER A 115 -6.41 -4.42 -16.85
CA SER A 115 -5.15 -3.68 -16.88
C SER A 115 -5.32 -2.32 -17.57
N LEU A 116 -4.36 -1.43 -17.33
CA LEU A 116 -4.12 -0.19 -18.04
C LEU A 116 -3.15 -0.42 -19.21
N ASP A 117 -3.31 0.37 -20.28
CA ASP A 117 -2.33 0.42 -21.37
C ASP A 117 -1.06 1.14 -20.88
N SER A 118 0.00 0.37 -20.67
CA SER A 118 1.34 0.85 -20.27
C SER A 118 2.00 1.80 -21.28
N ASN A 119 1.49 1.88 -22.52
CA ASN A 119 1.95 2.90 -23.48
C ASN A 119 1.34 4.28 -23.20
N LEU A 120 0.14 4.31 -22.61
CA LEU A 120 -0.56 5.54 -22.22
C LEU A 120 -0.29 5.93 -20.77
N HIS A 121 0.02 4.95 -19.92
CA HIS A 121 0.31 5.13 -18.51
C HIS A 121 1.65 4.45 -18.16
N PRO A 122 2.78 5.04 -18.57
CA PRO A 122 4.08 4.43 -18.36
C PRO A 122 4.41 4.33 -16.88
N THR A 123 4.93 3.19 -16.47
CA THR A 123 5.39 2.96 -15.09
C THR A 123 6.80 3.51 -14.87
N ILE A 124 7.18 3.65 -13.60
CA ILE A 124 8.56 3.94 -13.20
C ILE A 124 9.53 2.90 -13.78
N PHE A 125 9.13 1.63 -13.87
CA PHE A 125 9.97 0.56 -14.42
C PHE A 125 10.26 0.75 -15.91
N GLN A 126 9.29 1.22 -16.70
CA GLN A 126 9.54 1.60 -18.10
C GLN A 126 10.57 2.74 -18.19
N SER A 127 10.54 3.67 -17.24
CA SER A 127 11.53 4.75 -17.17
C SER A 127 12.92 4.22 -16.78
N LEU A 128 12.98 3.25 -15.86
CA LEU A 128 14.23 2.58 -15.46
C LEU A 128 14.84 1.78 -16.62
N ASP A 129 14.04 1.02 -17.37
CA ASP A 129 14.52 0.30 -18.56
C ASP A 129 15.07 1.25 -19.63
N LYS A 130 14.35 2.35 -19.92
CA LYS A 130 14.82 3.40 -20.85
C LYS A 130 16.16 3.99 -20.41
N ALA A 131 16.40 4.08 -19.10
CA ALA A 131 17.65 4.57 -18.52
C ALA A 131 18.73 3.49 -18.35
N GLY A 132 18.44 2.22 -18.65
CA GLY A 132 19.36 1.10 -18.41
C GLY A 132 19.62 0.82 -16.92
N ILE A 133 18.69 1.19 -16.03
CA ILE A 133 18.80 1.01 -14.59
C ILE A 133 18.17 -0.33 -14.20
N SER A 134 18.95 -1.19 -13.55
CA SER A 134 18.47 -2.51 -13.11
C SER A 134 17.38 -2.38 -12.04
N TRP A 135 16.30 -3.14 -12.21
CA TRP A 135 15.20 -3.19 -11.25
C TRP A 135 14.69 -4.60 -11.04
N ARG A 136 14.03 -4.83 -9.90
CA ARG A 136 13.34 -6.09 -9.58
C ARG A 136 12.14 -5.83 -8.68
N ILE A 137 11.07 -6.59 -8.89
CA ILE A 137 9.94 -6.68 -7.98
C ILE A 137 10.05 -8.01 -7.22
N TYR A 138 9.98 -7.92 -5.91
CA TYR A 138 9.99 -9.03 -4.97
C TYR A 138 8.58 -9.23 -4.43
N GLU A 139 7.83 -10.20 -4.96
CA GLU A 139 6.45 -10.47 -4.53
C GLU A 139 6.39 -11.63 -3.53
N THR A 140 5.59 -11.48 -2.47
CA THR A 140 5.38 -12.57 -1.49
C THR A 140 4.57 -13.72 -2.07
N ASP A 141 3.61 -13.40 -2.93
CA ASP A 141 2.65 -14.34 -3.50
C ASP A 141 2.71 -14.25 -5.03
N PRO A 142 3.04 -15.35 -5.73
CA PRO A 142 3.22 -15.32 -7.17
C PRO A 142 2.01 -14.80 -7.94
N GLY A 143 2.24 -13.89 -8.88
CA GLY A 143 1.19 -13.37 -9.77
C GLY A 143 0.30 -12.29 -9.14
N THR A 144 0.73 -11.69 -8.02
CA THR A 144 -0.08 -10.69 -7.28
C THR A 144 0.47 -9.28 -7.34
N SER A 145 1.66 -9.07 -7.90
CA SER A 145 2.21 -7.73 -8.07
C SER A 145 1.31 -6.81 -8.91
N TYR A 146 1.22 -5.55 -8.50
CA TYR A 146 0.42 -4.55 -9.21
C TYR A 146 1.01 -4.16 -10.58
N ILE A 147 2.24 -4.59 -10.90
CA ILE A 147 2.78 -4.42 -12.25
C ILE A 147 1.93 -5.14 -13.30
N TYR A 148 1.27 -6.25 -12.94
CA TYR A 148 0.39 -6.99 -13.87
C TYR A 148 -0.84 -6.18 -14.32
N LYS A 149 -1.13 -5.05 -13.65
CA LYS A 149 -2.15 -4.09 -14.06
C LYS A 149 -1.66 -3.15 -15.17
N PHE A 150 -0.43 -3.29 -15.67
CA PHE A 150 0.13 -2.45 -16.74
C PHE A 150 0.59 -3.32 -17.93
N GLN A 151 -0.24 -3.41 -18.96
CA GLN A 151 0.00 -4.25 -20.13
C GLN A 151 0.27 -3.43 -21.39
N PRO A 152 1.05 -3.92 -22.37
CA PRO A 152 1.71 -5.23 -22.43
C PRO A 152 3.04 -5.31 -21.66
N TYR A 153 3.44 -4.25 -20.94
CA TYR A 153 4.77 -4.14 -20.35
C TYR A 153 5.10 -5.26 -19.34
N ALA A 154 4.16 -5.61 -18.45
CA ALA A 154 4.38 -6.65 -17.44
C ALA A 154 4.74 -8.02 -18.05
N ASP A 155 4.03 -8.43 -19.10
CA ASP A 155 4.25 -9.72 -19.77
C ASP A 155 5.64 -9.83 -20.39
N GLN A 156 6.23 -8.69 -20.78
CA GLN A 156 7.57 -8.61 -21.36
C GLN A 156 8.69 -8.64 -20.31
N HIS A 157 8.37 -8.44 -19.02
CA HIS A 157 9.35 -8.28 -17.94
C HIS A 157 9.14 -9.26 -16.77
N THR A 158 8.48 -10.40 -17.02
CA THR A 158 8.24 -11.44 -16.01
C THR A 158 9.52 -11.95 -15.33
N ALA A 159 10.67 -11.90 -16.00
CA ALA A 159 11.97 -12.25 -15.41
C ALA A 159 12.43 -11.30 -14.29
N ASN A 160 11.90 -10.08 -14.23
CA ASN A 160 12.19 -9.10 -13.18
C ASN A 160 11.23 -9.20 -11.99
N ILE A 161 10.27 -10.12 -12.04
CA ILE A 161 9.33 -10.38 -10.95
C ILE A 161 9.76 -11.69 -10.30
N VAL A 162 10.15 -11.63 -9.03
CA VAL A 162 10.74 -12.78 -8.34
C VAL A 162 10.12 -12.99 -6.97
N PRO A 163 10.23 -14.19 -6.38
CA PRO A 163 9.78 -14.42 -5.01
C PRO A 163 10.53 -13.54 -4.01
N ALA A 164 9.81 -12.97 -3.05
CA ALA A 164 10.39 -12.13 -2.00
C ALA A 164 11.41 -12.86 -1.12
N SER A 165 11.35 -14.19 -1.07
CA SER A 165 12.36 -15.02 -0.39
C SER A 165 13.77 -14.87 -0.97
N ARG A 166 13.94 -14.35 -2.20
CA ARG A 166 15.25 -14.05 -2.79
C ARG A 166 15.90 -12.79 -2.22
N PHE A 167 15.12 -11.84 -1.70
CA PHE A 167 15.62 -10.52 -1.31
C PHE A 167 16.78 -10.62 -0.32
N ALA A 168 16.62 -11.40 0.75
CA ALA A 168 17.65 -11.52 1.78
C ALA A 168 18.95 -12.13 1.21
N THR A 169 18.85 -13.19 0.40
CA THR A 169 20.03 -13.82 -0.21
C THR A 169 20.74 -12.88 -1.18
N GLU A 170 19.99 -12.13 -1.99
CA GLU A 170 20.58 -11.16 -2.94
C GLU A 170 21.18 -9.94 -2.24
N ALA A 171 20.58 -9.48 -1.14
CA ALA A 171 21.17 -8.49 -0.26
C ALA A 171 22.52 -8.98 0.25
N GLN A 172 22.58 -10.16 0.88
CA GLN A 172 23.82 -10.70 1.44
C GLN A 172 24.91 -10.95 0.39
N ASN A 173 24.53 -11.35 -0.83
CA ASN A 173 25.48 -11.57 -1.92
C ASN A 173 25.93 -10.27 -2.62
N GLY A 174 25.37 -9.10 -2.27
CA GLY A 174 25.66 -7.84 -2.95
C GLY A 174 25.16 -7.82 -4.40
N THR A 175 24.05 -8.51 -4.68
CA THR A 175 23.48 -8.67 -6.03
C THR A 175 22.08 -8.07 -6.15
N LEU A 176 21.71 -7.14 -5.26
CA LEU A 176 20.46 -6.39 -5.39
C LEU A 176 20.46 -5.56 -6.69
N PRO A 177 19.29 -5.33 -7.30
CA PRO A 177 19.16 -4.36 -8.37
C PRO A 177 19.37 -2.93 -7.84
N THR A 178 19.52 -1.97 -8.74
CA THR A 178 19.57 -0.54 -8.38
C THR A 178 18.24 -0.07 -7.77
N VAL A 179 17.12 -0.59 -8.26
CA VAL A 179 15.77 -0.33 -7.72
C VAL A 179 15.08 -1.64 -7.36
N ALA A 180 14.72 -1.81 -6.09
CA ALA A 180 13.95 -2.95 -5.60
C ALA A 180 12.59 -2.49 -5.09
N LEU A 181 11.51 -3.07 -5.61
CA LEU A 181 10.18 -2.95 -5.03
C LEU A 181 9.83 -4.27 -4.33
N ILE A 182 9.44 -4.21 -3.06
CA ILE A 182 9.00 -5.39 -2.31
C ILE A 182 7.49 -5.26 -2.09
N GLU A 183 6.72 -6.22 -2.60
CA GLU A 183 5.26 -6.24 -2.49
C GLU A 183 4.81 -7.44 -1.68
N SER A 184 4.20 -7.17 -0.53
CA SER A 184 3.44 -8.16 0.22
C SER A 184 1.99 -8.15 -0.25
N SER A 185 1.47 -9.31 -0.66
CA SER A 185 0.05 -9.50 -0.96
C SER A 185 -0.71 -10.03 0.27
N GLY A 186 -2.02 -9.80 0.30
CA GLY A 186 -2.90 -10.27 1.36
C GLY A 186 -3.06 -11.79 1.46
N LEU A 187 -2.61 -12.56 0.46
CA LEU A 187 -2.66 -14.03 0.51
C LEU A 187 -1.70 -14.58 1.57
N SER A 188 -0.48 -14.03 1.66
CA SER A 188 0.49 -14.36 2.70
C SER A 188 0.10 -13.86 4.10
N ARG A 189 -0.80 -12.86 4.17
CA ARG A 189 -1.19 -12.14 5.40
C ARG A 189 -0.03 -11.42 6.11
N LEU A 190 1.03 -11.11 5.37
CA LEU A 190 2.21 -10.38 5.84
C LEU A 190 2.17 -8.88 5.56
N ASP A 191 1.09 -8.41 4.93
CA ASP A 191 0.88 -7.05 4.41
C ASP A 191 0.31 -6.07 5.45
N GLU A 192 0.17 -6.50 6.70
CA GLU A 192 -0.41 -5.71 7.79
C GLU A 192 -1.86 -5.25 7.56
N HIS A 193 -2.52 -5.81 6.55
CA HIS A 193 -3.88 -5.44 6.19
C HIS A 193 -4.84 -5.65 7.36
N PRO A 194 -5.83 -4.76 7.57
CA PRO A 194 -6.85 -4.94 8.59
C PRO A 194 -7.47 -6.35 8.52
N ARG A 195 -7.69 -6.98 9.68
CA ARG A 195 -7.93 -8.42 9.90
C ARG A 195 -6.70 -9.25 10.23
N ASN A 196 -5.57 -9.00 9.58
CA ASN A 196 -4.32 -9.74 9.81
C ASN A 196 -3.68 -9.29 11.13
N ASN A 197 -2.73 -10.08 11.62
CA ASN A 197 -1.96 -9.67 12.81
C ASN A 197 -0.84 -8.73 12.35
N VAL A 198 -0.94 -7.46 12.75
CA VAL A 198 0.05 -6.43 12.42
C VAL A 198 1.46 -6.82 12.89
N GLN A 199 1.60 -7.52 14.02
CA GLN A 199 2.90 -7.93 14.56
C GLN A 199 3.59 -8.97 13.68
N THR A 200 2.81 -9.82 13.00
CA THR A 200 3.36 -10.78 12.04
C THR A 200 3.93 -10.08 10.81
N GLY A 201 3.21 -9.08 10.28
CA GLY A 201 3.70 -8.25 9.17
C GLY A 201 4.92 -7.41 9.59
N ALA A 202 4.89 -6.81 10.78
CA ALA A 202 5.99 -6.00 11.27
C ALA A 202 7.27 -6.82 11.46
N ASN A 203 7.14 -8.07 11.91
CA ASN A 203 8.26 -9.01 11.98
C ASN A 203 8.80 -9.41 10.59
N TYR A 204 7.93 -9.57 9.59
CA TYR A 204 8.34 -9.81 8.21
C TYR A 204 9.14 -8.62 7.65
N VAL A 205 8.62 -7.40 7.80
CA VAL A 205 9.29 -6.16 7.39
C VAL A 205 10.62 -5.98 8.12
N ALA A 206 10.67 -6.27 9.43
CA ALA A 206 11.91 -6.26 10.20
C ALA A 206 12.96 -7.21 9.60
N GLY A 207 12.55 -8.39 9.13
CA GLY A 207 13.43 -9.33 8.44
C GLY A 207 14.04 -8.74 7.15
N LEU A 208 13.23 -8.04 6.35
CA LEU A 208 13.69 -7.38 5.12
C LEU A 208 14.69 -6.24 5.42
N ILE A 209 14.33 -5.36 6.35
CA ILE A 209 15.19 -4.22 6.72
C ILE A 209 16.51 -4.72 7.31
N ASN A 210 16.46 -5.69 8.23
CA ASN A 210 17.68 -6.26 8.82
C ASN A 210 18.56 -6.96 7.77
N ALA A 211 17.96 -7.60 6.76
CA ALA A 211 18.72 -8.20 5.67
C ALA A 211 19.48 -7.14 4.84
N LEU A 212 18.90 -5.96 4.61
CA LEU A 212 19.61 -4.85 3.97
C LEU A 212 20.67 -4.26 4.91
N MET A 213 20.34 -4.00 6.18
CA MET A 213 21.26 -3.40 7.17
C MET A 213 22.54 -4.20 7.39
N THR A 214 22.46 -5.52 7.23
CA THR A 214 23.60 -6.43 7.38
C THR A 214 24.30 -6.76 6.06
N SER A 215 23.81 -6.21 4.94
CA SER A 215 24.36 -6.47 3.61
C SER A 215 25.50 -5.53 3.23
N PRO A 216 26.31 -5.89 2.21
CA PRO A 216 27.27 -4.97 1.61
C PRO A 216 26.64 -3.69 1.04
N SER A 217 25.35 -3.74 0.69
CA SER A 217 24.62 -2.61 0.08
C SER A 217 24.04 -1.64 1.12
N TRP A 218 24.32 -1.82 2.42
CA TRP A 218 23.72 -0.96 3.45
C TRP A 218 24.14 0.51 3.31
N ASN A 219 25.43 0.76 3.06
CA ASN A 219 26.00 2.11 3.12
C ASN A 219 25.62 3.00 1.92
N ASP A 220 25.10 2.42 0.85
CA ASP A 220 24.75 3.07 -0.41
C ASP A 220 23.28 2.88 -0.81
N SER A 221 22.45 2.33 0.09
CA SER A 221 21.03 2.12 -0.15
C SER A 221 20.15 3.03 0.71
N ALA A 222 18.94 3.29 0.22
CA ALA A 222 17.83 3.83 1.00
C ALA A 222 16.69 2.81 1.02
N PHE A 223 16.16 2.50 2.20
CA PHE A 223 14.95 1.68 2.35
C PHE A 223 13.78 2.60 2.67
N ILE A 224 12.74 2.55 1.85
CA ILE A 224 11.50 3.30 2.07
C ILE A 224 10.42 2.31 2.46
N LEU A 225 9.94 2.39 3.72
CA LEU A 225 8.75 1.69 4.17
C LEU A 225 7.57 2.64 4.07
N THR A 226 6.52 2.24 3.36
CA THR A 226 5.26 2.98 3.25
C THR A 226 4.09 2.01 3.17
N PHE A 227 2.90 2.53 3.41
CA PHE A 227 1.64 1.83 3.23
C PHE A 227 0.97 2.31 1.94
N ASP A 228 -0.01 1.57 1.43
CA ASP A 228 -0.81 1.96 0.27
C ASP A 228 -2.00 2.85 0.66
N GLU A 229 -2.55 2.65 1.86
CA GLU A 229 -3.73 3.35 2.39
C GLU A 229 -3.77 3.34 3.93
N GLY A 230 -4.72 4.09 4.52
CA GLY A 230 -4.82 4.28 5.98
C GLY A 230 -5.43 3.12 6.79
N GLY A 231 -5.90 2.05 6.14
CA GLY A 231 -6.41 0.84 6.83
C GLY A 231 -7.66 1.02 7.69
N GLY A 232 -8.32 2.19 7.66
CA GLY A 232 -9.60 2.46 8.34
C GLY A 232 -9.51 2.64 9.87
N LEU A 233 -8.31 2.81 10.42
CA LEU A 233 -8.12 3.36 11.76
C LEU A 233 -8.19 4.89 11.71
N TYR A 234 -8.55 5.51 12.83
CA TYR A 234 -8.69 6.95 12.97
C TYR A 234 -7.35 7.66 12.80
N ASP A 235 -7.34 8.67 11.93
CA ASP A 235 -6.32 9.71 11.88
C ASP A 235 -6.99 11.08 12.11
N HIS A 236 -6.33 11.93 12.89
CA HIS A 236 -6.82 13.26 13.24
C HIS A 236 -6.44 14.33 12.20
N VAL A 237 -5.54 14.01 11.29
CA VAL A 237 -5.03 14.92 10.26
C VAL A 237 -5.85 14.74 8.98
N PRO A 238 -6.62 15.76 8.58
CA PRO A 238 -7.32 15.69 7.31
C PRO A 238 -6.30 15.71 6.15
N PRO A 239 -6.47 14.85 5.11
CA PRO A 239 -5.67 14.91 3.90
C PRO A 239 -5.66 16.30 3.26
N VAL A 240 -4.52 16.70 2.71
CA VAL A 240 -4.38 17.98 2.01
C VAL A 240 -4.89 17.87 0.57
N PRO A 241 -5.58 18.90 0.04
CA PRO A 241 -5.93 18.95 -1.37
C PRO A 241 -4.67 18.94 -2.24
N VAL A 242 -4.62 18.03 -3.21
CA VAL A 242 -3.57 17.97 -4.23
C VAL A 242 -4.16 18.31 -5.59
N VAL A 243 -3.33 18.88 -6.46
CA VAL A 243 -3.71 19.09 -7.86
C VAL A 243 -3.87 17.71 -8.49
N GLN A 244 -4.97 17.49 -9.22
CA GLN A 244 -5.10 16.28 -10.03
C GLN A 244 -3.87 16.17 -10.93
N PRO A 245 -3.16 15.02 -10.96
CA PRO A 245 -2.10 14.82 -11.93
C PRO A 245 -2.70 15.11 -13.30
N GLY A 246 -2.17 16.15 -13.96
CA GLY A 246 -2.74 16.61 -15.21
C GLY A 246 -2.80 15.46 -16.21
N LEU A 247 -3.86 15.39 -17.01
CA LEU A 247 -3.88 14.66 -18.26
C LEU A 247 -2.98 15.37 -19.29
N ASP A 248 -1.75 15.72 -18.91
CA ASP A 248 -0.79 16.29 -19.85
C ASP A 248 -0.17 15.11 -20.62
N PRO A 249 -0.45 14.96 -21.93
CA PRO A 249 0.12 13.87 -22.73
C PRO A 249 1.63 14.03 -22.99
N ALA A 250 2.28 15.06 -22.41
CA ALA A 250 3.66 15.45 -22.69
C ALA A 250 4.66 15.17 -21.55
N LEU A 251 4.33 14.33 -20.56
CA LEU A 251 5.30 13.71 -19.64
C LEU A 251 5.48 12.22 -19.96
#